data_AF-A0A7S3AEJ0-F1
#
_entry.id   AF-A0A7S3AEJ0-F1
#
_cell.length_a   1.000
_cell.length_b   1.000
_cell.length_c   1.000
_cell.angle_alpha   90.00
_cell.angle_beta   90.00
_cell.angle_gamma   90.00
#
_symmetry.space_group_name_H-M   'P 1'
#
loop_
_entity.id
_entity.type
_entity.pdbx_description
1 polymer ?
#
loop_
_entity_poly.entity_id
_entity_poly.type
_entity_poly.pdbx_seq_one_letter_code
_entity_poly.pdbx_strand_id
1 'polypeptide(L)'
;MSRLQQLADVEQGALDAAAVKREESARLALEAEQTCEQVAGEILQSVGEHFPELSIEDSQGWADSACAEAVRAFRSRFIFAFRSCAALAAAQRQTPLPSRMTSESPSSESQRGGQQECAVDMQLEKSPPFSPPPSGLSHARGVERGGRSASFEDQVAVDVGKLVADGHKANARGDYHGARRRFLEVYALHRKPSAMISAANMALKAGDIEVAQSSYLELLRTSVLSQAEVEVVQRKLADVAEAQRKQSAGES
;
A
#
# COMPACT_ATOMS: atom_id res chain seq x y z
N MET A 1 53.68 -1.65 -20.67
CA MET A 1 52.72 -1.05 -19.73
C MET A 1 52.55 -1.99 -18.54
N SER A 2 52.53 -1.45 -17.32
CA SER A 2 52.36 -2.26 -16.10
C SER A 2 50.90 -2.69 -15.93
N ARG A 3 50.65 -3.86 -15.33
CA ARG A 3 49.31 -4.35 -14.98
C ARG A 3 48.53 -3.35 -14.11
N LEU A 4 49.24 -2.51 -13.34
CA LEU A 4 48.64 -1.42 -12.56
C LEU A 4 48.05 -0.32 -13.44
N GLN A 5 48.67 -0.01 -14.58
CA GLN A 5 48.14 0.98 -15.52
C GLN A 5 46.82 0.51 -16.14
N GLN A 6 46.76 -0.78 -16.52
CA GLN A 6 45.55 -1.37 -17.10
C GLN A 6 44.36 -1.36 -16.13
N LEU A 7 44.60 -1.55 -14.83
CA LEU A 7 43.53 -1.46 -13.82
C LEU A 7 43.04 -0.02 -13.63
N ALA A 8 43.97 0.95 -13.59
CA ALA A 8 43.61 2.36 -13.50
C ALA A 8 42.78 2.82 -14.72
N ASP A 9 43.13 2.38 -15.93
CA ASP A 9 42.39 2.73 -17.14
C ASP A 9 40.97 2.12 -17.15
N VAL A 10 40.79 0.91 -16.57
CA VAL A 10 39.46 0.27 -16.43
C VAL A 10 38.61 0.96 -15.37
N GLU A 11 39.19 1.33 -14.23
CA GLU A 11 38.48 2.08 -13.17
C GLU A 11 38.05 3.45 -13.68
N GLN A 12 38.92 4.16 -14.39
CA GLN A 12 38.59 5.45 -14.99
C GLN A 12 37.46 5.32 -16.02
N GLY A 13 37.50 4.29 -16.88
CA GLY A 13 36.42 4.03 -17.84
C GLY A 13 35.07 3.72 -17.19
N ALA A 14 35.07 3.03 -16.04
CA ALA A 14 33.86 2.77 -15.26
C ALA A 14 33.28 4.05 -14.63
N LEU A 15 34.15 4.94 -14.13
CA LEU A 15 33.74 6.25 -13.58
C LEU A 15 33.15 7.15 -14.66
N ASP A 16 33.78 7.22 -15.83
CA ASP A 16 33.30 8.02 -16.96
C ASP A 16 31.94 7.51 -17.48
N ALA A 17 31.76 6.19 -17.59
CA ALA A 17 30.48 5.58 -17.96
C ALA A 17 29.37 5.87 -16.93
N ALA A 18 29.69 5.91 -15.64
CA ALA A 18 28.74 6.27 -14.60
C ALA A 18 28.36 7.77 -14.65
N ALA A 19 29.30 8.65 -15.00
CA ALA A 19 29.03 10.07 -15.18
C ALA A 19 28.07 10.32 -16.36
N VAL A 20 28.30 9.67 -17.51
CA VAL A 20 27.41 9.76 -18.68
C VAL A 20 25.99 9.31 -18.35
N LYS A 21 25.84 8.19 -17.62
CA LYS A 21 24.51 7.71 -17.21
C LYS A 21 23.78 8.66 -16.25
N ARG A 22 24.52 9.38 -15.40
CA ARG A 22 23.94 10.41 -14.50
C ARG A 22 23.47 11.62 -15.29
N GLU A 23 24.25 12.07 -16.25
CA GLU A 23 23.89 13.20 -17.13
C GLU A 23 22.67 12.87 -17.98
N GLU A 24 22.63 11.68 -18.59
CA GLU A 24 21.47 11.21 -19.36
C GLU A 24 20.20 11.10 -18.48
N SER A 25 20.34 10.60 -17.25
CA SER A 25 19.23 10.53 -16.30
C SER A 25 18.72 11.91 -15.89
N ALA A 26 19.63 12.89 -15.71
CA ALA A 26 19.26 14.27 -15.41
C ALA A 26 18.52 14.93 -16.58
N ARG A 27 18.96 14.68 -17.82
CA ARG A 27 18.29 15.16 -19.04
C ARG A 27 16.86 14.61 -19.16
N LEU A 28 16.68 13.30 -18.95
CA LEU A 28 15.36 12.67 -18.99
C LEU A 28 14.43 13.19 -17.88
N ALA A 29 14.96 13.52 -16.69
CA ALA A 29 14.16 14.11 -15.61
C ALA A 29 13.67 15.51 -15.97
N LEU A 30 14.51 16.34 -16.61
CA LEU A 30 14.13 17.67 -17.06
C LEU A 30 13.08 17.62 -18.17
N GLU A 31 13.22 16.69 -19.13
CA GLU A 31 12.24 16.49 -20.20
C GLU A 31 10.87 16.04 -19.66
N ALA A 32 10.87 15.17 -18.63
CA ALA A 32 9.64 14.78 -17.94
C ALA A 32 8.97 15.94 -17.21
N GLU A 33 9.75 16.83 -16.57
CA GLU A 33 9.23 18.04 -15.92
C GLU A 33 8.57 18.99 -16.94
N GLN A 34 9.24 19.25 -18.06
CA GLN A 34 8.71 20.08 -19.15
C GLN A 34 7.42 19.51 -19.75
N THR A 35 7.37 18.19 -19.97
CA THR A 35 6.17 17.52 -20.50
C THR A 35 5.00 17.67 -19.52
N CYS A 36 5.26 17.62 -18.21
CA CYS A 36 4.21 17.80 -17.21
C CYS A 36 3.70 19.24 -17.14
N GLU A 37 4.58 20.23 -17.24
CA GLU A 37 4.17 21.63 -17.34
C GLU A 37 3.31 21.88 -18.58
N GLN A 38 3.68 21.29 -19.72
CA GLN A 38 2.90 21.37 -20.95
C GLN A 38 1.50 20.76 -20.78
N VAL A 39 1.40 19.52 -20.28
CA VAL A 39 0.11 18.84 -20.06
C VAL A 39 -0.76 19.61 -19.05
N ALA A 40 -0.16 20.15 -17.99
CA ALA A 40 -0.89 20.99 -17.04
C ALA A 40 -1.43 22.27 -17.69
N GLY A 41 -0.66 22.90 -18.59
CA GLY A 41 -1.09 24.04 -19.38
C GLY A 41 -2.27 23.71 -20.31
N GLU A 42 -2.18 22.60 -21.04
CA GLU A 42 -3.24 22.12 -21.94
C GLU A 42 -4.54 21.81 -21.18
N ILE A 43 -4.46 21.20 -20.00
CA ILE A 43 -5.63 20.95 -19.13
C ILE A 43 -6.25 22.27 -18.68
N LEU A 44 -5.44 23.23 -18.21
CA LEU A 44 -5.96 24.52 -17.76
C LEU A 44 -6.61 25.32 -18.90
N GLN A 45 -6.03 25.27 -20.10
CA GLN A 45 -6.63 25.87 -21.29
C GLN A 45 -7.96 25.20 -21.64
N SER A 46 -8.01 23.86 -21.66
CA SER A 46 -9.24 23.11 -21.94
C SER A 46 -10.34 23.42 -20.92
N VAL A 47 -10.01 23.54 -19.64
CA VAL A 47 -10.96 23.96 -18.59
C VAL A 47 -11.45 25.39 -18.84
N GLY A 48 -10.57 26.32 -19.22
CA GLY A 48 -10.96 27.69 -19.55
C GLY A 48 -11.93 27.78 -20.73
N GLU A 49 -11.73 26.94 -21.76
CA GLU A 49 -12.61 26.88 -22.94
C GLU A 49 -13.99 26.30 -22.61
N HIS A 50 -14.07 25.29 -21.73
CA HIS A 50 -15.33 24.63 -21.36
C HIS A 50 -16.12 25.37 -20.27
N PHE A 51 -15.44 26.23 -19.49
CA PHE A 51 -16.04 26.97 -18.37
C PHE A 51 -15.70 28.47 -18.46
N PRO A 52 -16.26 29.19 -19.45
CA PRO A 52 -15.98 30.61 -19.65
C PRO A 52 -16.45 31.50 -18.47
N GLU A 53 -17.39 31.02 -17.65
CA GLU A 53 -17.82 31.68 -16.40
C GLU A 53 -16.74 31.68 -15.31
N LEU A 54 -15.67 30.88 -15.46
CA LEU A 54 -14.50 30.87 -14.57
C LEU A 54 -13.38 31.81 -15.04
N SER A 55 -13.68 32.77 -15.91
CA SER A 55 -12.68 33.71 -16.44
C SER A 55 -11.95 34.45 -15.31
N ILE A 56 -10.62 34.35 -15.35
CA ILE A 56 -9.68 34.79 -14.31
C ILE A 56 -9.67 36.32 -14.14
N GLU A 57 -10.34 37.08 -15.00
CA GLU A 57 -10.32 38.54 -14.98
C GLU A 57 -11.06 39.17 -13.78
N ASP A 58 -11.94 38.42 -13.10
CA ASP A 58 -12.60 38.84 -11.83
C ASP A 58 -11.93 38.24 -10.57
N SER A 59 -10.66 37.82 -10.66
CA SER A 59 -9.95 37.08 -9.59
C SER A 59 -9.58 37.88 -8.34
N GLN A 60 -9.83 39.20 -8.27
CA GLN A 60 -9.61 39.96 -7.04
C GLN A 60 -10.61 39.62 -5.92
N GLY A 61 -11.75 39.01 -6.24
CA GLY A 61 -12.71 38.52 -5.24
C GLY A 61 -12.51 37.06 -4.79
N TRP A 62 -11.60 36.31 -5.44
CA TRP A 62 -11.48 34.86 -5.27
C TRP A 62 -10.40 34.44 -4.25
N ALA A 63 -9.61 35.38 -3.74
CA ALA A 63 -8.55 35.09 -2.78
C ALA A 63 -9.05 34.41 -1.49
N ASP A 64 -10.31 34.62 -1.13
CA ASP A 64 -10.95 34.07 0.09
C ASP A 64 -11.91 32.90 -0.18
N SER A 65 -12.06 32.43 -1.43
CA SER A 65 -13.00 31.35 -1.73
C SER A 65 -12.36 29.97 -1.55
N ALA A 66 -13.13 29.03 -0.99
CA ALA A 66 -12.76 27.62 -0.86
C ALA A 66 -12.34 26.97 -2.20
N CYS A 67 -12.72 27.58 -3.34
CA CYS A 67 -12.32 27.13 -4.67
C CYS A 67 -10.84 27.45 -4.97
N ALA A 68 -10.35 28.63 -4.58
CA ALA A 68 -8.93 28.98 -4.73
C ALA A 68 -8.05 28.11 -3.82
N GLU A 69 -8.52 27.78 -2.63
CA GLU A 69 -7.85 26.85 -1.73
C GLU A 69 -7.88 25.41 -2.27
N ALA A 70 -9.00 24.97 -2.88
CA ALA A 70 -9.09 23.67 -3.53
C ALA A 70 -8.15 23.53 -4.73
N VAL A 71 -8.05 24.56 -5.59
CA VAL A 71 -7.12 24.58 -6.73
C VAL A 71 -5.66 24.62 -6.25
N ARG A 72 -5.35 25.41 -5.21
CA ARG A 72 -4.01 25.46 -4.60
C ARG A 72 -3.65 24.13 -3.93
N ALA A 73 -4.59 23.49 -3.25
CA ALA A 73 -4.43 22.18 -2.63
C ALA A 73 -4.28 21.06 -3.69
N PHE A 74 -5.04 21.11 -4.77
CA PHE A 74 -4.90 20.20 -5.90
C PHE A 74 -3.53 20.34 -6.55
N ARG A 75 -3.11 21.57 -6.87
CA ARG A 75 -1.78 21.87 -7.43
C ARG A 75 -0.66 21.40 -6.49
N SER A 76 -0.77 21.65 -5.19
CA SER A 76 0.21 21.21 -4.20
C SER A 76 0.28 19.69 -4.09
N ARG A 77 -0.87 18.99 -4.04
CA ARG A 77 -0.93 17.52 -3.98
C ARG A 77 -0.43 16.87 -5.27
N PHE A 78 -0.78 17.43 -6.42
CA PHE A 78 -0.31 16.96 -7.72
C PHE A 78 1.21 17.09 -7.84
N ILE A 79 1.77 18.26 -7.52
CA ILE A 79 3.23 18.49 -7.52
C ILE A 79 3.94 17.58 -6.50
N PHE A 80 3.37 17.38 -5.30
CA PHE A 80 3.97 16.53 -4.27
C PHE A 80 3.96 15.05 -4.65
N ALA A 81 2.83 14.54 -5.15
CA ALA A 81 2.72 13.16 -5.62
C ALA A 81 3.69 12.91 -6.79
N PHE A 82 3.81 13.87 -7.69
CA PHE A 82 4.70 13.78 -8.83
C PHE A 82 6.20 13.79 -8.43
N ARG A 83 6.62 14.72 -7.57
CA ARG A 83 7.98 14.75 -7.01
C ARG A 83 8.32 13.47 -6.25
N SER A 84 7.35 12.90 -5.53
CA SER A 84 7.53 11.63 -4.81
C SER A 84 7.73 10.45 -5.77
N CYS A 85 6.99 10.41 -6.88
CA CYS A 85 7.18 9.41 -7.94
C CYS A 85 8.53 9.56 -8.64
N ALA A 86 8.94 10.78 -8.96
CA ALA A 86 10.24 11.06 -9.58
C ALA A 86 11.41 10.67 -8.65
N ALA A 87 11.32 11.00 -7.35
CA ALA A 87 12.32 10.61 -6.36
C ALA A 87 12.42 9.09 -6.19
N LEU A 88 11.28 8.38 -6.21
CA LEU A 88 11.24 6.92 -6.15
C LEU A 88 11.88 6.28 -7.39
N ALA A 89 11.60 6.81 -8.58
CA ALA A 89 12.22 6.36 -9.83
C ALA A 89 13.74 6.60 -9.83
N ALA A 90 14.20 7.71 -9.26
CA ALA A 90 15.62 8.00 -9.08
C ALA A 90 16.29 7.04 -8.07
N ALA A 91 15.62 6.74 -6.96
CA ALA A 91 16.12 5.82 -5.93
C ALA A 91 16.28 4.38 -6.44
N GLN A 92 15.34 3.91 -7.28
CA GLN A 92 15.43 2.58 -7.90
C GLN A 92 16.60 2.41 -8.87
N ARG A 93 17.14 3.51 -9.42
CA ARG A 93 18.31 3.47 -10.32
C ARG A 93 19.65 3.47 -9.58
N GLN A 94 19.65 3.72 -8.27
CA GLN A 94 20.86 3.78 -7.45
C GLN A 94 21.16 2.49 -6.68
N THR A 95 20.31 1.47 -6.75
CA THR A 95 20.61 0.18 -6.11
C THR A 95 21.73 -0.52 -6.87
N PRO A 96 22.93 -0.68 -6.29
CA PRO A 96 23.99 -1.45 -6.93
C PRO A 96 23.55 -2.90 -7.10
N LEU A 97 23.74 -3.45 -8.30
CA LEU A 97 23.50 -4.87 -8.58
C LEU A 97 24.31 -5.71 -7.58
N PRO A 98 23.70 -6.74 -6.94
CA PRO A 98 24.44 -7.62 -6.06
C PRO A 98 25.54 -8.32 -6.87
N SER A 99 26.78 -8.16 -6.41
CA SER A 99 27.95 -8.80 -6.98
C SER A 99 27.71 -10.31 -7.11
N ARG A 100 27.78 -10.77 -8.36
CA ARG A 100 27.66 -12.15 -8.80
C ARG A 100 28.66 -13.03 -8.04
N MET A 101 28.20 -13.72 -6.99
CA MET A 101 28.96 -14.77 -6.34
C MET A 101 29.07 -15.96 -7.30
N THR A 102 30.28 -16.23 -7.76
CA THR A 102 30.66 -17.47 -8.42
C THR A 102 30.69 -18.58 -7.38
N SER A 103 29.74 -19.53 -7.42
CA SER A 103 29.78 -20.74 -6.61
C SER A 103 30.22 -21.94 -7.44
N GLU A 104 31.32 -22.55 -7.02
CA GLU A 104 31.85 -23.83 -7.44
C GLU A 104 30.86 -24.98 -7.15
N SER A 105 30.89 -26.02 -7.99
CA SER A 105 30.16 -27.28 -7.80
C SER A 105 30.84 -28.14 -6.73
N PRO A 106 30.08 -28.98 -6.00
CA PRO A 106 30.32 -30.42 -6.20
C PRO A 106 29.08 -31.33 -6.10
N SER A 107 29.12 -32.36 -6.96
CA SER A 107 28.90 -33.78 -6.71
C SER A 107 27.71 -34.28 -5.87
N SER A 108 26.84 -34.97 -6.60
CA SER A 108 26.01 -36.15 -6.25
C SER A 108 26.22 -36.82 -4.88
N GLU A 109 25.16 -36.90 -4.09
CA GLU A 109 24.92 -38.06 -3.23
C GLU A 109 23.42 -38.36 -3.06
N SER A 110 23.14 -39.65 -3.02
CA SER A 110 21.86 -40.33 -3.16
C SER A 110 21.33 -40.73 -1.78
N GLN A 111 20.07 -40.41 -1.43
CA GLN A 111 19.26 -41.15 -0.45
C GLN A 111 17.81 -40.59 -0.47
N ARG A 112 16.84 -41.33 -1.01
CA ARG A 112 15.90 -42.22 -0.28
C ARG A 112 15.18 -41.58 0.92
N GLY A 113 13.87 -41.43 0.74
CA GLY A 113 12.88 -41.88 1.72
C GLY A 113 12.13 -40.78 2.47
N GLY A 114 10.81 -40.91 2.49
CA GLY A 114 9.97 -40.29 3.52
C GLY A 114 8.88 -39.37 2.97
N GLN A 115 7.78 -39.96 2.51
CA GLN A 115 6.48 -39.30 2.58
C GLN A 115 6.20 -38.97 4.06
N GLN A 116 6.02 -37.69 4.36
CA GLN A 116 5.44 -37.25 5.63
C GLN A 116 4.32 -36.27 5.30
N GLU A 117 3.09 -36.76 5.42
CA GLU A 117 1.87 -35.98 5.45
C GLU A 117 1.93 -35.06 6.68
N CYS A 118 2.24 -33.78 6.48
CA CYS A 118 2.04 -32.77 7.50
C CYS A 118 0.57 -32.33 7.45
N ALA A 119 -0.29 -33.07 8.17
CA ALA A 119 -1.58 -32.57 8.60
C ALA A 119 -1.33 -31.40 9.56
N VAL A 120 -1.46 -30.16 9.07
CA VAL A 120 -1.42 -28.97 9.91
C VAL A 120 -2.80 -28.81 10.53
N ASP A 121 -2.91 -29.27 11.78
CA ASP A 121 -3.99 -29.00 12.71
C ASP A 121 -4.22 -27.48 12.81
N MET A 122 -5.34 -26.99 12.26
CA MET A 122 -5.82 -25.64 12.53
C MET A 122 -6.42 -25.62 13.94
N GLN A 123 -5.57 -25.40 14.94
CA GLN A 123 -6.04 -25.06 16.27
C GLN A 123 -6.64 -23.65 16.26
N LEU A 124 -7.97 -23.63 16.17
CA LEU A 124 -8.83 -22.53 16.52
C LEU A 124 -8.56 -22.17 17.98
N GLU A 125 -7.80 -21.10 18.23
CA GLU A 125 -7.57 -20.59 19.57
C GLU A 125 -8.91 -20.29 20.25
N LYS A 126 -9.24 -21.11 21.25
CA LYS A 126 -10.36 -20.90 22.16
C LYS A 126 -10.09 -19.65 22.98
N SER A 127 -10.85 -18.60 22.73
CA SER A 127 -10.91 -17.43 23.61
C SER A 127 -11.32 -17.85 25.03
N PRO A 128 -10.75 -17.23 26.08
CA PRO A 128 -11.10 -17.55 27.47
C PRO A 128 -12.56 -17.18 27.79
N PRO A 129 -13.22 -17.92 28.69
CA PRO A 129 -14.60 -17.65 29.09
C PRO A 129 -14.70 -16.30 29.81
N PHE A 130 -15.67 -15.49 29.36
CA PHE A 130 -16.03 -14.22 29.96
C PHE A 130 -16.58 -14.46 31.37
N SER A 131 -15.86 -14.02 32.40
CA SER A 131 -16.36 -14.02 33.77
C SER A 131 -17.39 -12.90 33.95
N PRO A 132 -18.64 -13.19 34.34
CA PRO A 132 -19.62 -12.15 34.64
C PRO A 132 -19.24 -11.44 35.95
N PRO A 133 -19.45 -10.11 36.06
CA PRO A 133 -19.19 -9.38 37.30
C PRO A 133 -20.20 -9.77 38.40
N PRO A 134 -19.78 -9.69 39.68
CA PRO A 134 -20.63 -10.04 40.80
C PRO A 134 -21.84 -9.12 40.90
N SER A 135 -23.01 -9.75 40.95
CA SER A 135 -24.29 -9.09 41.22
C SER A 135 -24.35 -8.71 42.70
N GLY A 136 -24.26 -7.42 43.00
CA GLY A 136 -24.38 -6.92 44.36
C GLY A 136 -24.70 -5.44 44.41
N LEU A 137 -25.85 -5.14 45.02
CA LEU A 137 -26.22 -3.87 45.66
C LEU A 137 -26.94 -2.83 44.77
N SER A 138 -28.24 -3.07 44.67
CA SER A 138 -29.32 -2.10 44.69
C SER A 138 -29.06 -0.89 45.61
N HIS A 139 -29.00 0.31 45.04
CA HIS A 139 -29.49 1.55 45.65
C HIS A 139 -30.03 2.47 44.55
N ALA A 140 -31.32 2.79 44.66
CA ALA A 140 -32.04 3.69 43.79
C ALA A 140 -31.58 5.14 44.02
N ARG A 141 -31.05 5.78 43.00
CA ARG A 141 -31.10 7.23 42.81
C ARG A 141 -31.48 7.50 41.37
N GLY A 142 -32.68 8.07 41.19
CA GLY A 142 -33.13 8.62 39.92
C GLY A 142 -32.17 9.70 39.48
N VAL A 143 -31.33 9.37 38.50
CA VAL A 143 -30.56 10.34 37.74
C VAL A 143 -31.29 10.46 36.42
N GLU A 144 -31.84 11.65 36.20
CA GLU A 144 -32.44 12.08 34.96
C GLU A 144 -31.51 11.70 33.79
N ARG A 145 -32.00 10.83 32.90
CA ARG A 145 -31.33 10.52 31.63
C ARG A 145 -31.41 11.76 30.75
N GLY A 146 -30.53 12.72 31.00
CA GLY A 146 -30.15 13.72 30.02
C GLY A 146 -29.60 12.96 28.82
N GLY A 147 -30.34 12.96 27.71
CA GLY A 147 -29.93 12.38 26.44
C GLY A 147 -28.67 13.07 25.98
N ARG A 148 -27.50 12.53 26.32
CA ARG A 148 -26.26 12.89 25.67
C ARG A 148 -26.39 12.38 24.25
N SER A 149 -26.65 13.29 23.31
CA SER A 149 -26.44 13.03 21.90
C SER A 149 -25.08 12.35 21.77
N ALA A 150 -25.08 11.13 21.26
CA ALA A 150 -23.84 10.39 21.02
C ALA A 150 -22.90 11.32 20.26
N SER A 151 -21.66 11.43 20.72
CA SER A 151 -20.71 12.28 20.02
C SER A 151 -20.53 11.74 18.60
N PHE A 152 -20.19 12.61 17.66
CA PHE A 152 -19.91 12.19 16.28
C PHE A 152 -18.86 11.06 16.24
N GLU A 153 -17.88 11.10 17.14
CA GLU A 153 -16.86 10.05 17.29
C GLU A 153 -17.44 8.71 17.74
N ASP A 154 -18.41 8.71 18.65
CA ASP A 154 -19.12 7.49 19.08
C ASP A 154 -19.89 6.88 17.90
N GLN A 155 -20.51 7.71 17.06
CA GLN A 155 -21.24 7.24 15.89
C GLN A 155 -20.30 6.61 14.86
N VAL A 156 -19.14 7.22 14.59
CA VAL A 156 -18.11 6.65 13.69
C VAL A 156 -17.61 5.30 14.22
N ALA A 157 -17.38 5.18 15.53
CA ALA A 157 -16.96 3.92 16.13
C ALA A 157 -18.02 2.81 15.99
N VAL A 158 -19.30 3.14 16.18
CA VAL A 158 -20.43 2.22 15.96
C VAL A 158 -20.50 1.76 14.51
N ASP A 159 -20.37 2.70 13.56
CA ASP A 159 -20.44 2.41 12.13
C ASP A 159 -19.28 1.50 11.68
N VAL A 160 -18.09 1.71 12.24
CA VAL A 160 -16.92 0.88 11.95
C VAL A 160 -17.06 -0.53 12.53
N GLY A 161 -17.57 -0.66 13.76
CA GLY A 161 -17.87 -1.96 14.34
C GLY A 161 -18.85 -2.76 13.49
N LYS A 162 -19.88 -2.09 12.96
CA LYS A 162 -20.85 -2.70 12.04
C LYS A 162 -20.21 -3.13 10.72
N LEU A 163 -19.38 -2.29 10.11
CA LEU A 163 -18.69 -2.62 8.85
C LEU A 163 -17.76 -3.83 8.99
N VAL A 164 -16.99 -3.91 10.08
CA VAL A 164 -16.14 -5.06 10.38
C VAL A 164 -16.98 -6.33 10.52
N ALA A 165 -18.07 -6.28 11.29
CA ALA A 165 -18.96 -7.42 11.48
C ALA A 165 -19.58 -7.89 10.16
N ASP A 166 -20.04 -6.96 9.31
CA ASP A 166 -20.61 -7.29 8.02
C ASP A 166 -19.56 -7.83 7.03
N GLY A 167 -18.31 -7.35 7.11
CA GLY A 167 -17.18 -7.88 6.36
C GLY A 167 -16.90 -9.34 6.70
N HIS A 168 -16.87 -9.67 7.99
CA HIS A 168 -16.71 -11.06 8.44
C HIS A 168 -17.89 -11.95 8.02
N LYS A 169 -19.13 -11.47 8.12
CA LYS A 169 -20.32 -12.20 7.65
C LYS A 169 -20.27 -12.46 6.14
N ALA A 170 -19.83 -11.49 5.34
CA ALA A 170 -19.67 -11.67 3.90
C ALA A 170 -18.60 -12.73 3.58
N ASN A 171 -17.43 -12.67 4.23
CA ASN A 171 -16.38 -13.67 4.11
C ASN A 171 -16.88 -15.08 4.49
N ALA A 172 -17.66 -15.21 5.56
CA ALA A 172 -18.24 -16.49 5.98
C ALA A 172 -19.21 -17.09 4.94
N ARG A 173 -19.85 -16.26 4.11
CA ARG A 173 -20.72 -16.70 3.01
C ARG A 173 -19.96 -16.94 1.69
N GLY A 174 -18.65 -16.72 1.65
CA GLY A 174 -17.86 -16.78 0.41
C GLY A 174 -17.97 -15.53 -0.48
N ASP A 175 -18.63 -14.45 -0.02
CA ASP A 175 -18.69 -13.18 -0.74
C ASP A 175 -17.41 -12.37 -0.47
N TYR A 176 -16.32 -12.77 -1.12
CA TYR A 176 -15.00 -12.16 -0.89
C TYR A 176 -14.93 -10.72 -1.40
N HIS A 177 -15.52 -10.40 -2.55
CA HIS A 177 -15.55 -9.01 -3.03
C HIS A 177 -16.39 -8.11 -2.11
N GLY A 178 -17.54 -8.59 -1.62
CA GLY A 178 -18.36 -7.84 -0.66
C GLY A 178 -17.70 -7.68 0.71
N ALA A 179 -16.93 -8.67 1.16
CA ALA A 179 -16.10 -8.56 2.36
C ALA A 179 -14.97 -7.54 2.16
N ARG A 180 -14.28 -7.59 1.01
CA ARG A 180 -13.20 -6.67 0.65
C ARG A 180 -13.66 -5.22 0.69
N ARG A 181 -14.80 -4.90 0.07
CA ARG A 181 -15.35 -3.52 0.06
C ARG A 181 -15.54 -2.98 1.47
N ARG A 182 -16.12 -3.78 2.37
CA ARG A 182 -16.37 -3.38 3.76
C ARG A 182 -15.08 -3.13 4.54
N PHE A 183 -14.05 -3.97 4.35
CA PHE A 183 -12.76 -3.75 4.98
C PHE A 183 -12.02 -2.52 4.43
N LEU A 184 -12.17 -2.21 3.13
CA LEU A 184 -11.65 -0.97 2.56
C LEU A 184 -12.37 0.27 3.10
N GLU A 185 -13.68 0.21 3.32
CA GLU A 185 -14.44 1.28 3.98
C GLU A 185 -13.94 1.50 5.42
N VAL A 186 -13.70 0.43 6.18
CA VAL A 186 -13.10 0.52 7.52
C VAL A 186 -11.70 1.15 7.47
N TYR A 187 -10.88 0.76 6.47
CA TYR A 187 -9.56 1.35 6.30
C TYR A 187 -9.63 2.84 5.94
N ALA A 188 -10.59 3.26 5.12
CA ALA A 188 -10.77 4.66 4.77
C ALA A 188 -11.13 5.52 6.00
N LEU A 189 -11.93 4.97 6.93
CA LEU A 189 -12.37 5.67 8.15
C LEU A 189 -11.29 5.76 9.23
N HIS A 190 -10.56 4.67 9.49
CA HIS A 190 -9.62 4.61 10.63
C HIS A 190 -8.14 4.42 10.26
N ARG A 191 -7.82 4.18 8.98
CA ARG A 191 -6.45 3.91 8.50
C ARG A 191 -5.73 2.79 9.27
N LYS A 192 -6.50 1.87 9.86
CA LYS A 192 -5.96 0.73 10.62
C LYS A 192 -5.36 -0.32 9.68
N PRO A 193 -4.06 -0.66 9.80
CA PRO A 193 -3.44 -1.64 8.91
C PRO A 193 -4.14 -2.99 8.88
N SER A 194 -4.67 -3.45 10.01
CA SER A 194 -5.43 -4.71 10.12
C SER A 194 -6.65 -4.79 9.19
N ALA A 195 -7.32 -3.68 8.91
CA ALA A 195 -8.43 -3.63 7.95
C ALA A 195 -7.92 -3.78 6.50
N MET A 196 -6.82 -3.13 6.15
CA MET A 196 -6.21 -3.28 4.82
C MET A 196 -5.64 -4.69 4.61
N ILE A 197 -5.03 -5.31 5.64
CA ILE A 197 -4.61 -6.72 5.59
C ILE A 197 -5.82 -7.63 5.34
N SER A 198 -6.95 -7.37 6.01
CA SER A 198 -8.18 -8.12 5.80
C SER A 198 -8.74 -7.94 4.39
N ALA A 199 -8.71 -6.73 3.84
CA ALA A 199 -9.11 -6.45 2.46
C ALA A 199 -8.21 -7.18 1.43
N ALA A 200 -6.90 -7.17 1.64
CA ALA A 200 -5.94 -7.89 0.80
C ALA A 200 -6.15 -9.41 0.86
N ASN A 201 -6.42 -9.96 2.06
CA ASN A 201 -6.77 -11.38 2.22
C ASN A 201 -8.02 -11.75 1.41
N MET A 202 -9.02 -10.88 1.36
CA MET A 202 -10.24 -11.14 0.59
C MET A 202 -9.98 -11.09 -0.93
N ALA A 203 -9.11 -10.20 -1.41
CA ALA A 203 -8.67 -10.21 -2.81
C ALA A 203 -7.99 -11.53 -3.18
N LEU A 204 -7.09 -12.02 -2.31
CA LEU A 204 -6.39 -13.28 -2.53
C LEU A 204 -7.37 -14.47 -2.60
N LYS A 205 -8.34 -14.52 -1.68
CA LYS A 205 -9.39 -15.57 -1.69
C LYS A 205 -10.31 -15.50 -2.91
N ALA A 206 -10.51 -14.33 -3.49
CA ALA A 206 -11.27 -14.14 -4.71
C ALA A 206 -10.51 -14.57 -5.99
N GLY A 207 -9.22 -14.89 -5.87
CA GLY A 207 -8.34 -15.14 -7.02
C GLY A 207 -7.74 -13.88 -7.64
N ASP A 208 -7.98 -12.71 -7.04
CA ASP A 208 -7.42 -11.42 -7.50
C ASP A 208 -5.97 -11.26 -6.99
N ILE A 209 -5.07 -12.14 -7.44
CA ILE A 209 -3.72 -12.29 -6.88
C ILE A 209 -2.88 -11.01 -7.02
N GLU A 210 -2.96 -10.32 -8.16
CA GLU A 210 -2.25 -9.05 -8.40
C GLU A 210 -2.73 -7.93 -7.46
N VAL A 211 -4.04 -7.89 -7.20
CA VAL A 211 -4.65 -6.91 -6.29
C VAL A 211 -4.23 -7.18 -4.85
N ALA A 212 -4.17 -8.45 -4.44
CA ALA A 212 -3.66 -8.82 -3.13
C ALA A 212 -2.18 -8.43 -2.97
N GLN A 213 -1.34 -8.76 -3.96
CA GLN A 213 0.09 -8.45 -3.94
C GLN A 213 0.34 -6.95 -3.81
N SER A 214 -0.30 -6.15 -4.66
CA SER A 214 -0.16 -4.69 -4.63
C SER A 214 -0.60 -4.09 -3.28
N SER A 215 -1.70 -4.59 -2.71
CA SER A 215 -2.20 -4.15 -1.40
C SER A 215 -1.22 -4.44 -0.26
N TYR A 216 -0.61 -5.63 -0.23
CA TYR A 216 0.41 -5.97 0.78
C TYR A 216 1.69 -5.14 0.63
N LEU A 217 2.13 -4.91 -0.61
CA LEU A 217 3.30 -4.06 -0.87
C LEU A 217 3.02 -2.60 -0.48
N GLU A 218 1.82 -2.10 -0.73
CA GLU A 218 1.40 -0.77 -0.28
C GLU A 218 1.46 -0.64 1.24
N LEU A 219 0.98 -1.66 1.97
CA LEU A 219 1.07 -1.70 3.44
C LEU A 219 2.52 -1.60 3.95
N LEU A 220 3.44 -2.36 3.35
CA LEU A 220 4.87 -2.31 3.71
C LEU A 220 5.51 -0.95 3.39
N ARG A 221 4.99 -0.23 2.39
CA ARG A 221 5.54 1.05 1.95
C ARG A 221 5.01 2.24 2.74
N THR A 222 3.75 2.22 3.13
CA THR A 222 3.00 3.42 3.57
C THR A 222 2.66 3.41 5.05
N SER A 223 2.60 2.24 5.68
CA SER A 223 2.06 2.10 7.03
C SER A 223 3.17 1.88 8.05
N VAL A 224 3.02 2.49 9.23
CA VAL A 224 3.82 2.14 10.42
C VAL A 224 3.27 0.83 10.96
N LEU A 225 3.71 -0.28 10.38
CA LEU A 225 3.34 -1.63 10.83
C LEU A 225 4.14 -2.00 12.07
N SER A 226 3.50 -2.66 13.02
CA SER A 226 4.22 -3.38 14.07
C SER A 226 5.02 -4.55 13.47
N GLN A 227 6.06 -5.01 14.17
CA GLN A 227 6.87 -6.14 13.71
C GLN A 227 6.01 -7.40 13.44
N ALA A 228 5.03 -7.68 14.30
CA ALA A 228 4.10 -8.78 14.11
C ALA A 228 3.24 -8.63 12.85
N GLU A 229 2.78 -7.41 12.54
CA GLU A 229 2.04 -7.15 11.29
C GLU A 229 2.93 -7.31 10.06
N VAL A 230 4.20 -6.86 10.11
CA VAL A 230 5.17 -7.07 9.02
C VAL A 230 5.34 -8.56 8.74
N GLU A 231 5.52 -9.38 9.78
CA GLU A 231 5.65 -10.84 9.62
C GLU A 231 4.40 -11.48 9.03
N VAL A 232 3.21 -11.01 9.43
CA VAL A 232 1.94 -11.46 8.83
C VAL A 232 1.88 -11.09 7.35
N VAL A 233 2.22 -9.84 6.99
CA VAL A 233 2.20 -9.39 5.59
C VAL A 233 3.21 -10.15 4.74
N GLN A 234 4.43 -10.37 5.24
CA GLN A 234 5.46 -11.14 4.53
C GLN A 234 5.04 -12.59 4.31
N ARG A 235 4.46 -13.24 5.33
CA ARG A 235 3.89 -14.59 5.19
C ARG A 235 2.80 -14.61 4.12
N LYS A 236 1.93 -13.62 4.10
CA LYS A 236 0.86 -13.51 3.09
C LYS A 236 1.39 -13.25 1.68
N LEU A 237 2.49 -12.51 1.52
CA LEU A 237 3.16 -12.36 0.24
C LEU A 237 3.77 -13.68 -0.26
N ALA A 238 4.23 -14.55 0.64
CA ALA A 238 4.64 -15.90 0.27
C ALA A 238 3.44 -16.75 -0.22
N ASP A 239 2.29 -16.65 0.44
CA ASP A 239 1.04 -17.28 -0.01
C ASP A 239 0.65 -16.80 -1.43
N VAL A 240 0.77 -15.49 -1.70
CA VAL A 240 0.55 -14.91 -3.04
C VAL A 240 1.51 -15.51 -4.06
N ALA A 241 2.81 -15.58 -3.75
CA ALA A 241 3.80 -16.15 -4.66
C ALA A 241 3.55 -17.65 -4.95
N GLU A 242 3.03 -18.41 -3.99
CA GLU A 242 2.58 -19.78 -4.21
C GLU A 242 1.35 -19.83 -5.12
N ALA A 243 0.35 -18.98 -4.89
CA ALA A 243 -0.84 -18.88 -5.73
C ALA A 243 -0.49 -18.51 -7.19
N GLN A 244 0.45 -17.57 -7.40
CA GLN A 244 0.97 -17.21 -8.72
C GLN A 244 1.60 -18.40 -9.44
N ARG A 245 2.40 -19.21 -8.72
CA ARG A 245 3.03 -20.41 -9.30
C ARG A 245 1.98 -21.43 -9.73
N LYS A 246 0.97 -21.70 -8.89
CA LYS A 246 -0.15 -22.61 -9.22
C LYS A 246 -0.92 -22.12 -10.45
N GLN A 247 -1.23 -20.83 -10.51
CA GLN A 247 -1.89 -20.23 -11.67
C GLN A 247 -1.05 -20.36 -12.95
N SER A 248 0.26 -20.13 -12.87
CA SER A 248 1.17 -20.27 -14.02
C SER A 248 1.36 -21.72 -14.47
N ALA A 249 1.17 -22.70 -13.57
CA ALA A 249 1.21 -24.11 -13.88
C ALA A 249 -0.09 -24.65 -14.50
N GLY A 250 -1.15 -23.84 -14.58
CA GLY A 250 -2.46 -24.27 -15.07
C GLY A 250 -3.24 -25.14 -14.08
N GLU A 251 -2.83 -25.17 -12.82
CA GLU A 251 -3.53 -25.85 -11.72
C GLU A 251 -4.53 -24.84 -11.12
N SER A 252 -5.71 -24.73 -11.73
CA SER A 252 -6.83 -23.91 -11.23
C SER A 252 -8.02 -24.79 -10.83
#